data_AF-A0A934HND5-F1
#
_entry.id   AF-A0A934HND5-F1
#
_cell.length_a   1.000
_cell.length_b   1.000
_cell.length_c   1.000
_cell.angle_alpha   90.00
_cell.angle_beta   90.00
_cell.angle_gamma   90.00
#
_symmetry.space_group_name_H-M   'P 1'
#
loop_
_entity.id
_entity.type
_entity.pdbx_description
1 polymer ?
#
loop_
_entity_poly.entity_id
_entity_poly.type
_entity_poly.pdbx_seq_one_letter_code
_entity_poly.pdbx_strand_id
1 'polypeptide(L)'
;MKVGIPKGLLYYKYYPFMETFFTELGAEIITSPETNKEILDMGVKYCIDEACLPVKVFHGHVAYIKDKCDIIFIPRIMQISANEYICPKFCGLPEMVINNIPDMPQTITSPIYAFSKKSLRSWARNTGIIFTKNYLKIGKAYEAALKAQKLHKGGIKNDNFKLNVALVGHPYNVYDKFVNMDVIKKLNNLGIGVITEENIESNYIQDQINSLFKRPFWTFAKNSYGFSTYLAENNKIDGIVYISSFACGIDSVVIELIKDKLDDFPLLILKIDEHTGEAGFDTRLEAFSDMLERRCVTYENNLSSSW
;
A
#
# COMPACT_ATOMS: atom_id res chain seq x y z
N MET A 1 12.02 -16.80 -20.98
CA MET A 1 12.58 -15.65 -20.25
C MET A 1 11.88 -15.57 -18.91
N LYS A 2 12.64 -15.60 -17.82
CA LYS A 2 12.15 -15.52 -16.45
C LYS A 2 12.14 -14.08 -15.99
N VAL A 3 10.98 -13.57 -15.61
CA VAL A 3 10.79 -12.20 -15.12
C VAL A 3 10.59 -12.23 -13.61
N GLY A 4 11.51 -11.61 -12.89
CA GLY A 4 11.40 -11.38 -11.46
C GLY A 4 10.42 -10.26 -11.15
N ILE A 5 9.41 -10.53 -10.32
CA ILE A 5 8.48 -9.52 -9.80
C ILE A 5 8.56 -9.55 -8.26
N PRO A 6 9.22 -8.56 -7.63
CA PRO A 6 9.34 -8.49 -6.17
C PRO A 6 7.97 -8.28 -5.52
N LYS A 7 7.64 -9.08 -4.50
CA LYS A 7 6.40 -9.03 -3.70
C LYS A 7 6.42 -7.91 -2.65
N GLY A 8 6.86 -6.71 -3.04
CA GLY A 8 6.93 -5.55 -2.16
C GLY A 8 6.20 -4.33 -2.72
N LEU A 9 5.99 -3.32 -1.87
CA LEU A 9 5.36 -2.06 -2.25
C LEU A 9 4.00 -2.28 -2.95
N LEU A 10 3.78 -1.66 -4.10
CA LEU A 10 2.47 -1.69 -4.78
C LEU A 10 2.15 -3.01 -5.49
N TYR A 11 2.97 -4.05 -5.31
CA TYR A 11 2.64 -5.41 -5.74
C TYR A 11 1.26 -5.83 -5.23
N TYR A 12 0.97 -5.64 -3.93
CA TYR A 12 -0.31 -6.01 -3.31
C TYR A 12 -1.54 -5.38 -3.98
N LYS A 13 -1.37 -4.29 -4.73
CA LYS A 13 -2.45 -3.59 -5.44
C LYS A 13 -2.47 -3.86 -6.95
N TYR A 14 -1.31 -4.07 -7.57
CA TYR A 14 -1.16 -4.10 -9.04
C TYR A 14 -0.55 -5.39 -9.60
N TYR A 15 -0.34 -6.42 -8.77
CA TYR A 15 0.11 -7.73 -9.27
C TYR A 15 -0.80 -8.32 -10.37
N PRO A 16 -2.15 -8.19 -10.34
CA PRO A 16 -2.99 -8.81 -11.37
C PRO A 16 -2.69 -8.25 -12.75
N PHE A 17 -2.45 -6.93 -12.84
CA PHE A 17 -2.01 -6.32 -14.09
C PHE A 17 -0.61 -6.83 -14.50
N MET A 18 0.36 -6.76 -13.60
CA MET A 18 1.77 -7.00 -13.94
C MET A 18 2.02 -8.47 -14.30
N GLU A 19 1.54 -9.40 -13.50
CA GLU A 19 1.71 -10.84 -13.74
C GLU A 19 1.01 -11.26 -15.03
N THR A 20 -0.23 -10.82 -15.25
CA THR A 20 -0.97 -11.12 -16.49
C THR A 20 -0.25 -10.55 -17.70
N PHE A 21 0.22 -9.30 -17.63
CA PHE A 21 0.90 -8.66 -18.76
C PHE A 21 2.15 -9.43 -19.19
N PHE A 22 3.03 -9.78 -18.26
CA PHE A 22 4.25 -10.51 -18.57
C PHE A 22 3.97 -11.98 -18.98
N THR A 23 3.01 -12.64 -18.34
CA THR A 23 2.59 -14.00 -18.70
C THR A 23 2.06 -14.07 -20.13
N GLU A 24 1.19 -13.13 -20.52
CA GLU A 24 0.64 -13.04 -21.89
C GLU A 24 1.70 -12.75 -22.94
N LEU A 25 2.81 -12.10 -22.57
CA LEU A 25 3.97 -11.94 -23.45
C LEU A 25 4.79 -13.23 -23.61
N GLY A 26 4.54 -14.24 -22.78
CA GLY A 26 5.24 -15.53 -22.77
C GLY A 26 6.40 -15.60 -21.78
N ALA A 27 6.42 -14.73 -20.77
CA ALA A 27 7.39 -14.80 -19.68
C ALA A 27 6.97 -15.83 -18.61
N GLU A 28 7.95 -16.48 -18.01
CA GLU A 28 7.78 -17.23 -16.76
C GLU A 28 7.96 -16.25 -15.59
N ILE A 29 6.99 -16.18 -14.68
CA ILE A 29 7.01 -15.23 -13.57
C ILE A 29 7.68 -15.86 -12.35
N ILE A 30 8.67 -15.16 -11.80
CA ILE A 30 9.32 -15.51 -10.53
C ILE A 30 8.98 -14.43 -9.51
N THR A 31 8.20 -14.79 -8.51
CA THR A 31 7.88 -13.91 -7.37
C THR A 31 8.66 -14.32 -6.14
N SER A 32 8.98 -13.35 -5.28
CA SER A 32 9.50 -13.63 -3.95
C SER A 32 8.40 -14.19 -3.03
N PRO A 33 8.75 -14.93 -1.96
CA PRO A 33 7.78 -15.42 -0.99
C PRO A 33 7.14 -14.26 -0.21
N GLU A 34 6.19 -14.57 0.67
CA GLU A 34 5.73 -13.59 1.66
C GLU A 34 6.92 -13.02 2.44
N THR A 35 6.82 -11.75 2.81
CA THR A 35 7.85 -11.09 3.62
C THR A 35 8.09 -11.91 4.90
N ASN A 36 9.36 -12.10 5.21
CA ASN A 36 9.82 -12.83 6.37
C ASN A 36 11.11 -12.19 6.90
N LYS A 37 11.67 -12.75 7.97
CA LYS A 37 12.88 -12.20 8.60
C LYS A 37 14.08 -12.16 7.66
N GLU A 38 14.27 -13.18 6.82
CA GLU A 38 15.34 -13.22 5.82
C GLU A 38 15.22 -12.07 4.81
N ILE A 39 14.01 -11.86 4.26
CA ILE A 39 13.74 -10.74 3.34
C ILE A 39 14.00 -9.40 4.04
N LEU A 40 13.51 -9.22 5.26
CA LEU A 40 13.76 -7.98 6.00
C LEU A 40 15.26 -7.76 6.21
N ASP A 41 16.00 -8.77 6.63
CA ASP A 41 17.43 -8.65 6.93
C ASP A 41 18.26 -8.38 5.67
N MET A 42 17.92 -9.01 4.52
CA MET A 42 18.49 -8.64 3.22
C MET A 42 18.15 -7.19 2.85
N GLY A 43 16.93 -6.76 3.14
CA GLY A 43 16.46 -5.40 2.91
C GLY A 43 17.23 -4.36 3.71
N VAL A 44 17.43 -4.60 5.00
CA VAL A 44 18.24 -3.75 5.90
C VAL A 44 19.69 -3.73 5.43
N LYS A 45 20.24 -4.87 5.00
CA LYS A 45 21.63 -4.96 4.51
C LYS A 45 21.88 -4.13 3.25
N TYR A 46 20.95 -4.13 2.29
CA TYR A 46 21.16 -3.50 0.98
C TYR A 46 20.47 -2.14 0.82
N CYS A 47 19.60 -1.73 1.73
CA CYS A 47 18.94 -0.44 1.63
C CYS A 47 19.67 0.61 2.48
N ILE A 48 19.44 1.88 2.17
CA ILE A 48 19.92 2.99 3.00
C ILE A 48 19.11 3.08 4.30
N ASP A 49 19.75 3.52 5.38
CA ASP A 49 19.13 3.58 6.71
C ASP A 49 17.91 4.51 6.78
N GLU A 50 17.95 5.64 6.04
CA GLU A 50 16.88 6.65 6.00
C GLU A 50 15.65 6.22 5.15
N ALA A 51 15.72 5.08 4.48
CA ALA A 51 14.58 4.53 3.76
C ALA A 51 13.49 4.08 4.74
N CYS A 52 12.22 4.18 4.32
CA CYS A 52 11.15 3.66 5.14
C CYS A 52 11.13 2.12 5.05
N LEU A 53 10.59 1.46 6.07
CA LEU A 53 10.53 0.00 6.15
C LEU A 53 10.06 -0.68 4.85
N PRO A 54 9.01 -0.22 4.14
CA PRO A 54 8.54 -0.88 2.92
C PRO A 54 9.54 -0.83 1.77
N VAL A 55 10.38 0.21 1.71
CA VAL A 55 11.46 0.31 0.72
C VAL A 55 12.59 -0.64 1.08
N LYS A 56 12.93 -0.80 2.37
CA LYS A 56 13.88 -1.81 2.84
C LYS A 56 13.39 -3.22 2.49
N VAL A 57 12.14 -3.54 2.84
CA VAL A 57 11.50 -4.82 2.48
C VAL A 57 11.52 -5.07 0.97
N PHE A 58 11.28 -4.05 0.14
CA PHE A 58 11.39 -4.18 -1.31
C PHE A 58 12.81 -4.54 -1.79
N HIS A 59 13.86 -3.93 -1.20
CA HIS A 59 15.25 -4.31 -1.51
C HIS A 59 15.50 -5.77 -1.15
N GLY A 60 14.96 -6.23 -0.02
CA GLY A 60 15.03 -7.64 0.38
C GLY A 60 14.40 -8.59 -0.63
N HIS A 61 13.18 -8.27 -1.09
CA HIS A 61 12.49 -9.05 -2.12
C HIS A 61 13.27 -9.11 -3.43
N VAL A 62 13.85 -7.99 -3.86
CA VAL A 62 14.71 -7.95 -5.06
C VAL A 62 15.95 -8.82 -4.86
N ALA A 63 16.66 -8.63 -3.75
CA ALA A 63 17.89 -9.36 -3.46
C ALA A 63 17.65 -10.88 -3.39
N TYR A 64 16.50 -11.30 -2.88
CA TYR A 64 16.11 -12.71 -2.78
C TYR A 64 15.88 -13.40 -4.14
N ILE A 65 15.42 -12.65 -5.15
CA ILE A 65 15.08 -13.20 -6.48
C ILE A 65 16.10 -12.87 -7.58
N LYS A 66 17.11 -12.04 -7.28
CA LYS A 66 18.03 -11.52 -8.31
C LYS A 66 18.74 -12.60 -9.11
N ASP A 67 19.13 -13.69 -8.45
CA ASP A 67 19.86 -14.80 -9.08
C ASP A 67 18.92 -15.89 -9.65
N LYS A 68 17.60 -15.67 -9.61
CA LYS A 68 16.56 -16.63 -10.04
C LYS A 68 15.84 -16.23 -11.34
N CYS A 69 16.15 -15.07 -11.90
CA CYS A 69 15.45 -14.52 -13.06
C CYS A 69 16.42 -13.88 -14.06
N ASP A 70 16.00 -13.80 -15.33
CA ASP A 70 16.80 -13.22 -16.41
C ASP A 70 16.71 -11.68 -16.38
N ILE A 71 15.58 -11.16 -15.92
CA ILE A 71 15.26 -9.74 -15.87
C ILE A 71 14.33 -9.46 -14.69
N ILE A 72 14.52 -8.35 -13.96
CA ILE A 72 13.64 -7.95 -12.83
C ILE A 72 12.81 -6.73 -13.22
N PHE A 73 11.51 -6.78 -12.91
CA PHE A 73 10.64 -5.62 -13.00
C PHE A 73 10.70 -4.80 -11.70
N ILE A 74 11.22 -3.56 -11.79
CA ILE A 74 11.24 -2.61 -10.68
C ILE A 74 10.26 -1.47 -11.01
N PRO A 75 9.10 -1.40 -10.34
CA PRO A 75 8.03 -0.49 -10.73
C PRO A 75 8.36 0.96 -10.40
N ARG A 76 8.65 1.78 -11.42
CA ARG A 76 8.77 3.24 -11.31
C ARG A 76 7.43 3.93 -11.53
N ILE A 77 6.53 3.85 -10.56
CA ILE A 77 5.18 4.42 -10.68
C ILE A 77 5.21 5.90 -10.35
N MET A 78 4.96 6.74 -11.37
CA MET A 78 5.01 8.20 -11.25
C MET A 78 3.65 8.81 -10.91
N GLN A 79 2.60 8.33 -11.57
CA GLN A 79 1.24 8.87 -11.44
C GLN A 79 0.19 7.80 -11.68
N ILE A 80 -0.91 7.86 -10.93
CA ILE A 80 -2.09 7.00 -11.10
C ILE A 80 -3.31 7.82 -11.52
N SER A 81 -3.42 9.06 -11.03
CA SER A 81 -4.47 10.02 -11.42
C SER A 81 -3.84 11.28 -12.02
N ALA A 82 -4.60 12.00 -12.85
CA ALA A 82 -4.15 13.27 -13.40
C ALA A 82 -3.95 14.31 -12.29
N ASN A 83 -2.87 15.08 -12.38
CA ASN A 83 -2.45 16.09 -11.39
C ASN A 83 -2.19 15.56 -9.97
N GLU A 84 -1.99 14.25 -9.83
CA GLU A 84 -1.56 13.60 -8.59
C GLU A 84 -0.28 12.81 -8.84
N TYR A 85 0.53 12.68 -7.80
CA TYR A 85 1.80 11.97 -7.86
C TYR A 85 1.89 10.92 -6.77
N ILE A 86 2.90 10.05 -6.89
CA ILE A 86 3.20 9.02 -5.89
C ILE A 86 4.32 9.52 -4.97
N CYS A 87 4.57 8.76 -3.91
CA CYS A 87 5.71 9.00 -3.02
C CYS A 87 7.02 9.14 -3.82
N PRO A 88 7.82 10.18 -3.56
CA PRO A 88 9.09 10.41 -4.26
C PRO A 88 10.05 9.21 -4.21
N LYS A 89 9.96 8.37 -3.16
CA LYS A 89 10.74 7.13 -3.05
C LYS A 89 10.44 6.14 -4.18
N PHE A 90 9.24 6.17 -4.81
CA PHE A 90 8.95 5.38 -6.01
C PHE A 90 9.61 5.94 -7.28
N CYS A 91 9.80 7.26 -7.36
CA CYS A 91 10.42 7.90 -8.51
C CYS A 91 11.90 7.50 -8.65
N GLY A 92 12.60 7.42 -7.51
CA GLY A 92 14.00 6.99 -7.41
C GLY A 92 14.20 5.52 -7.02
N LEU A 93 13.11 4.74 -6.89
CA LEU A 93 13.19 3.34 -6.46
C LEU A 93 14.14 2.49 -7.33
N PRO A 94 14.09 2.59 -8.68
CA PRO A 94 15.01 1.81 -9.50
C PRO A 94 16.47 2.12 -9.22
N GLU A 95 16.83 3.40 -9.12
CA GLU A 95 18.19 3.84 -8.86
C GLU A 95 18.67 3.40 -7.47
N MET A 96 17.81 3.49 -6.45
CA MET A 96 18.13 3.02 -5.10
C MET A 96 18.46 1.52 -5.09
N VAL A 97 17.65 0.72 -5.78
CA VAL A 97 17.77 -0.73 -5.80
C VAL A 97 18.98 -1.18 -6.62
N ILE A 98 19.13 -0.64 -7.85
CA ILE A 98 20.18 -1.07 -8.79
C ILE A 98 21.57 -0.72 -8.28
N ASN A 99 21.73 0.44 -7.63
CA ASN A 99 23.05 0.88 -7.17
C ASN A 99 23.49 0.25 -5.85
N ASN A 100 22.54 -0.26 -5.03
CA ASN A 100 22.87 -0.81 -3.73
C ASN A 100 22.92 -2.34 -3.69
N ILE A 101 22.26 -3.03 -4.62
CA ILE A 101 22.31 -4.49 -4.71
C ILE A 101 23.38 -4.88 -5.74
N PRO A 102 24.42 -5.65 -5.35
CA PRO A 102 25.45 -6.08 -6.28
C PRO A 102 24.94 -7.16 -7.25
N ASP A 103 25.59 -7.24 -8.41
CA ASP A 103 25.34 -8.26 -9.44
C ASP A 103 23.86 -8.37 -9.84
N MET A 104 23.25 -7.21 -10.12
CA MET A 104 21.87 -7.15 -10.57
C MET A 104 21.74 -7.63 -12.03
N PRO A 105 20.72 -8.47 -12.33
CA PRO A 105 20.40 -8.79 -13.72
C PRO A 105 19.84 -7.56 -14.43
N GLN A 106 19.48 -7.71 -15.71
CA GLN A 106 18.79 -6.65 -16.44
C GLN A 106 17.51 -6.23 -15.68
N THR A 107 17.16 -4.94 -15.72
CA THR A 107 15.97 -4.42 -15.03
C THR A 107 15.04 -3.66 -15.97
N ILE A 108 13.73 -3.83 -15.77
CA ILE A 108 12.69 -3.01 -16.39
C ILE A 108 12.32 -1.89 -15.42
N THR A 109 12.66 -0.66 -15.79
CA THR A 109 12.55 0.52 -14.91
C THR A 109 11.82 1.70 -15.56
N SER A 110 11.21 1.48 -16.73
CA SER A 110 10.52 2.52 -17.49
C SER A 110 9.42 3.18 -16.63
N PRO A 111 9.32 4.52 -16.63
CA PRO A 111 8.35 5.24 -15.81
C PRO A 111 6.92 4.88 -16.20
N ILE A 112 6.08 4.61 -15.20
CA ILE A 112 4.67 4.29 -15.36
C ILE A 112 3.84 5.53 -15.05
N TYR A 113 3.16 6.04 -16.08
CA TYR A 113 2.15 7.08 -15.97
C TYR A 113 0.78 6.46 -16.24
N ALA A 114 0.05 6.07 -15.20
CA ALA A 114 -1.22 5.35 -15.29
C ALA A 114 -2.45 6.28 -15.28
N PHE A 115 -2.27 7.61 -15.33
CA PHE A 115 -3.37 8.58 -15.35
C PHE A 115 -4.21 8.55 -16.64
N SER A 116 -3.72 7.93 -17.72
CA SER A 116 -4.48 7.73 -18.95
C SER A 116 -4.20 6.39 -19.62
N LYS A 117 -5.17 5.89 -20.38
CA LYS A 117 -4.99 4.68 -21.20
C LYS A 117 -3.86 4.85 -22.23
N LYS A 118 -3.69 6.05 -22.79
CA LYS A 118 -2.66 6.34 -23.80
C LYS A 118 -1.26 6.19 -23.22
N SER A 119 -1.01 6.79 -22.05
CA SER A 119 0.28 6.72 -21.37
C SER A 119 0.61 5.30 -20.91
N LEU A 120 -0.36 4.59 -20.32
CA LEU A 120 -0.13 3.23 -19.86
C LEU A 120 0.09 2.25 -21.03
N ARG A 121 -0.64 2.41 -22.14
CA ARG A 121 -0.42 1.63 -23.37
C ARG A 121 0.94 1.93 -24.00
N SER A 122 1.42 3.18 -23.93
CA SER A 122 2.78 3.54 -24.36
C SER A 122 3.84 2.81 -23.53
N TRP A 123 3.68 2.79 -22.20
CA TRP A 123 4.55 2.01 -21.31
C TRP A 123 4.51 0.51 -21.66
N ALA A 124 3.32 -0.06 -21.86
CA ALA A 124 3.16 -1.46 -22.22
C ALA A 124 3.85 -1.78 -23.56
N ARG A 125 3.79 -0.87 -24.54
CA ARG A 125 4.51 -1.02 -25.81
C ARG A 125 6.01 -1.05 -25.61
N ASN A 126 6.56 -0.06 -24.89
CA ASN A 126 8.00 0.07 -24.69
C ASN A 126 8.57 -1.11 -23.91
N THR A 127 7.87 -1.54 -22.86
CA THR A 127 8.26 -2.72 -22.05
C THR A 127 8.06 -4.02 -22.84
N GLY A 128 6.96 -4.16 -23.57
CA GLY A 128 6.62 -5.39 -24.28
C GLY A 128 7.58 -5.73 -25.43
N ILE A 129 8.23 -4.73 -26.04
CA ILE A 129 9.22 -4.93 -27.10
C ILE A 129 10.44 -5.75 -26.61
N ILE A 130 10.74 -5.72 -25.31
CA ILE A 130 11.79 -6.53 -24.69
C ILE A 130 11.51 -8.03 -24.88
N PHE A 131 10.23 -8.42 -24.91
CA PHE A 131 9.79 -9.81 -25.00
C PHE A 131 9.42 -10.24 -26.41
N THR A 132 8.87 -9.34 -27.23
CA THR A 132 8.41 -9.68 -28.57
C THR A 132 8.34 -8.47 -29.50
N LYS A 133 8.65 -8.67 -30.79
CA LYS A 133 8.43 -7.65 -31.85
C LYS A 133 6.98 -7.62 -32.35
N ASN A 134 6.11 -8.51 -31.87
CA ASN A 134 4.71 -8.57 -32.28
C ASN A 134 3.85 -7.56 -31.51
N TYR A 135 3.62 -6.39 -32.11
CA TYR A 135 2.79 -5.32 -31.52
C TYR A 135 1.34 -5.72 -31.24
N LEU A 136 0.77 -6.66 -32.01
CA LEU A 136 -0.59 -7.17 -31.75
C LEU A 136 -0.61 -8.02 -30.49
N LYS A 137 0.42 -8.86 -30.26
CA LYS A 137 0.58 -9.65 -29.04
C LYS A 137 0.69 -8.73 -27.81
N ILE A 138 1.51 -7.68 -27.89
CA ILE A 138 1.65 -6.68 -26.81
C ILE A 138 0.31 -5.99 -26.52
N GLY A 139 -0.42 -5.61 -27.58
CA GLY A 139 -1.75 -5.02 -27.43
C GLY A 139 -2.75 -5.94 -26.73
N LYS A 140 -2.77 -7.24 -27.09
CA LYS A 140 -3.63 -8.24 -26.44
C LYS A 140 -3.23 -8.45 -24.97
N ALA A 141 -1.95 -8.58 -24.68
CA ALA A 141 -1.43 -8.71 -23.31
C ALA A 141 -1.83 -7.52 -22.43
N TYR A 142 -1.77 -6.30 -22.96
CA TYR A 142 -2.19 -5.09 -22.26
C TYR A 142 -3.70 -5.09 -21.93
N GLU A 143 -4.57 -5.44 -22.88
CA GLU A 143 -6.01 -5.50 -22.64
C GLU A 143 -6.38 -6.64 -21.65
N ALA A 144 -5.70 -7.78 -21.74
CA ALA A 144 -5.86 -8.88 -20.79
C ALA A 144 -5.45 -8.45 -19.37
N ALA A 145 -4.33 -7.75 -19.22
CA ALA A 145 -3.86 -7.21 -17.95
C ALA A 145 -4.81 -6.17 -17.34
N LEU A 146 -5.38 -5.27 -18.16
CA LEU A 146 -6.42 -4.34 -17.71
C LEU A 146 -7.67 -5.06 -17.23
N LYS A 147 -8.09 -6.11 -17.94
CA LYS A 147 -9.25 -6.93 -17.56
C LYS A 147 -8.99 -7.65 -16.24
N ALA A 148 -7.81 -8.26 -16.07
CA ALA A 148 -7.42 -8.93 -14.83
C ALA A 148 -7.43 -7.96 -13.65
N GLN A 149 -6.84 -6.77 -13.82
CA GLN A 149 -6.84 -5.73 -12.77
C GLN A 149 -8.25 -5.25 -12.40
N LYS A 150 -9.16 -5.12 -13.38
CA LYS A 150 -10.54 -4.71 -13.12
C LYS A 150 -11.37 -5.78 -12.42
N LEU A 151 -11.11 -7.06 -12.72
CA LEU A 151 -11.80 -8.19 -12.10
C LEU A 151 -11.30 -8.51 -10.69
N HIS A 152 -10.07 -8.12 -10.38
CA HIS A 152 -9.51 -8.26 -9.04
C HIS A 152 -10.27 -7.37 -8.05
N LYS A 153 -11.00 -8.01 -7.13
CA LYS A 153 -11.60 -7.37 -5.97
C LYS A 153 -10.59 -7.39 -4.83
N GLY A 154 -9.91 -6.26 -4.62
CA GLY A 154 -9.11 -6.04 -3.42
C GLY A 154 -9.99 -5.61 -2.24
N GLY A 155 -9.36 -5.30 -1.12
CA GLY A 155 -10.05 -4.79 0.07
C GLY A 155 -10.47 -5.85 1.07
N ILE A 156 -10.65 -5.42 2.31
CA ILE A 156 -11.15 -6.23 3.41
C ILE A 156 -12.31 -5.49 4.05
N LYS A 157 -13.44 -6.20 4.17
CA LYS A 157 -14.59 -5.77 4.95
C LYS A 157 -15.06 -6.97 5.76
N ASN A 158 -14.89 -6.91 7.06
CA ASN A 158 -15.37 -7.94 7.97
C ASN A 158 -16.79 -7.57 8.42
N ASP A 159 -17.78 -8.36 8.00
CA ASP A 159 -19.15 -8.20 8.46
C ASP A 159 -19.38 -8.95 9.80
N ASN A 160 -20.45 -8.60 10.52
CA ASN A 160 -20.90 -9.24 11.76
C ASN A 160 -20.08 -8.95 13.02
N PHE A 161 -19.38 -7.81 13.09
CA PHE A 161 -18.74 -7.33 14.31
C PHE A 161 -19.53 -6.17 14.93
N LYS A 162 -19.57 -6.13 16.28
CA LYS A 162 -20.24 -5.06 17.02
C LYS A 162 -19.49 -3.73 16.88
N LEU A 163 -18.16 -3.79 16.89
CA LEU A 163 -17.27 -2.66 16.67
C LEU A 163 -16.58 -2.82 15.33
N ASN A 164 -16.43 -1.72 14.59
CA ASN A 164 -15.76 -1.70 13.30
C ASN A 164 -14.76 -0.56 13.24
N VAL A 165 -13.58 -0.81 12.71
CA VAL A 165 -12.54 0.22 12.53
C VAL A 165 -12.16 0.36 11.06
N ALA A 166 -11.82 1.58 10.67
CA ALA A 166 -11.10 1.81 9.43
C ALA A 166 -9.63 1.45 9.63
N LEU A 167 -9.14 0.46 8.88
CA LEU A 167 -7.71 0.17 8.81
C LEU A 167 -7.11 0.99 7.67
N VAL A 168 -6.37 2.03 8.05
CA VAL A 168 -5.84 3.04 7.13
C VAL A 168 -4.33 2.88 7.03
N GLY A 169 -3.79 3.00 5.82
CA GLY A 169 -2.37 2.94 5.59
C GLY A 169 -2.09 2.68 4.12
N HIS A 170 -0.81 2.72 3.76
CA HIS A 170 -0.42 2.33 2.41
C HIS A 170 -0.69 0.82 2.18
N PRO A 171 -1.02 0.39 0.94
CA PRO A 171 -1.32 -1.02 0.66
C PRO A 171 -0.23 -2.00 1.11
N TYR A 172 1.04 -1.61 0.99
CA TYR A 172 2.19 -2.41 1.42
C TYR A 172 2.41 -2.48 2.94
N ASN A 173 1.72 -1.64 3.71
CA ASN A 173 1.65 -1.76 5.16
C ASN A 173 0.41 -2.56 5.57
N VAL A 174 -0.71 -2.36 4.88
CA VAL A 174 -1.99 -3.00 5.24
C VAL A 174 -2.04 -4.49 4.85
N TYR A 175 -1.44 -4.87 3.72
CA TYR A 175 -1.56 -6.24 3.20
C TYR A 175 -0.35 -7.13 3.43
N ASP A 176 0.78 -6.55 3.83
CA ASP A 176 1.96 -7.32 4.21
C ASP A 176 1.86 -7.75 5.68
N LYS A 177 1.53 -9.03 5.88
CA LYS A 177 1.26 -9.64 7.19
C LYS A 177 2.45 -9.60 8.13
N PHE A 178 3.67 -9.69 7.60
CA PHE A 178 4.87 -9.63 8.41
C PHE A 178 5.11 -8.19 8.89
N VAL A 179 4.98 -7.23 7.97
CA VAL A 179 5.19 -5.79 8.25
C VAL A 179 4.17 -5.24 9.24
N ASN A 180 2.91 -5.68 9.18
CA ASN A 180 1.88 -5.25 10.13
C ASN A 180 1.59 -6.21 11.28
N MET A 181 2.39 -7.28 11.43
CA MET A 181 2.23 -8.24 12.50
C MET A 181 0.82 -8.85 12.57
N ASP A 182 0.25 -9.20 11.41
CA ASP A 182 -1.10 -9.77 11.27
C ASP A 182 -2.21 -8.95 11.96
N VAL A 183 -2.11 -7.61 11.95
CA VAL A 183 -3.03 -6.67 12.62
C VAL A 183 -4.52 -6.97 12.42
N ILE A 184 -4.92 -7.39 11.21
CA ILE A 184 -6.32 -7.72 10.88
C ILE A 184 -6.79 -8.92 11.70
N LYS A 185 -5.96 -9.96 11.81
CA LYS A 185 -6.27 -11.14 12.62
C LYS A 185 -6.34 -10.77 14.10
N LYS A 186 -5.44 -9.90 14.57
CA LYS A 186 -5.41 -9.43 15.96
C LYS A 186 -6.67 -8.64 16.32
N LEU A 187 -7.08 -7.68 15.47
CA LEU A 187 -8.33 -6.93 15.65
C LEU A 187 -9.56 -7.84 15.64
N ASN A 188 -9.63 -8.79 14.71
CA ASN A 188 -10.74 -9.75 14.66
C ASN A 188 -10.80 -10.64 15.92
N ASN A 189 -9.65 -11.04 16.47
CA ASN A 189 -9.59 -11.79 17.74
C ASN A 189 -10.07 -10.96 18.94
N LEU A 190 -9.90 -9.64 18.89
CA LEU A 190 -10.44 -8.68 19.87
C LEU A 190 -11.93 -8.37 19.61
N GLY A 191 -12.58 -9.02 18.65
CA GLY A 191 -14.00 -8.78 18.35
C GLY A 191 -14.28 -7.48 17.58
N ILE A 192 -13.27 -6.95 16.88
CA ILE A 192 -13.37 -5.73 16.07
C ILE A 192 -13.26 -6.06 14.59
N GLY A 193 -14.25 -5.65 13.80
CA GLY A 193 -14.25 -5.78 12.34
C GLY A 193 -13.38 -4.71 11.67
N VAL A 194 -12.78 -5.06 10.53
CA VAL A 194 -11.94 -4.15 9.74
C VAL A 194 -12.60 -3.78 8.42
N ILE A 195 -12.49 -2.50 8.06
CA ILE A 195 -12.83 -1.96 6.74
C ILE A 195 -11.59 -1.29 6.13
N THR A 196 -11.28 -1.56 4.85
CA THR A 196 -10.19 -0.90 4.09
C THR A 196 -10.72 -0.03 2.94
N GLU A 197 -9.84 0.82 2.40
CA GLU A 197 -10.18 1.88 1.41
C GLU A 197 -10.94 1.39 0.18
N GLU A 198 -10.68 0.17 -0.28
CA GLU A 198 -11.22 -0.38 -1.51
C GLU A 198 -12.72 -0.70 -1.42
N ASN A 199 -13.29 -0.67 -0.22
CA ASN A 199 -14.72 -0.90 0.02
C ASN A 199 -15.56 0.38 -0.11
N ILE A 200 -14.91 1.52 -0.41
CA ILE A 200 -15.57 2.81 -0.56
C ILE A 200 -15.43 3.30 -2.01
N GLU A 201 -16.53 3.84 -2.54
CA GLU A 201 -16.55 4.40 -3.87
C GLU A 201 -15.73 5.71 -3.93
N SER A 202 -15.03 5.92 -5.05
CA SER A 202 -14.12 7.05 -5.23
C SER A 202 -14.78 8.43 -5.18
N ASN A 203 -16.10 8.52 -5.43
CA ASN A 203 -16.86 9.76 -5.30
C ASN A 203 -16.90 10.25 -3.84
N TYR A 204 -17.16 9.37 -2.87
CA TYR A 204 -17.19 9.72 -1.45
C TYR A 204 -15.83 10.21 -0.96
N ILE A 205 -14.74 9.58 -1.43
CA ILE A 205 -13.38 10.06 -1.17
C ILE A 205 -13.18 11.46 -1.77
N GLN A 206 -13.66 11.69 -2.99
CA GLN A 206 -13.50 12.98 -3.67
C GLN A 206 -14.26 14.11 -2.98
N ASP A 207 -15.46 13.83 -2.46
CA ASP A 207 -16.27 14.81 -1.74
C ASP A 207 -15.57 15.31 -0.47
N GLN A 208 -14.98 14.39 0.30
CA GLN A 208 -14.16 14.73 1.47
C GLN A 208 -12.94 15.58 1.11
N ILE A 209 -12.34 15.33 -0.05
CA ILE A 209 -11.15 16.06 -0.50
C ILE A 209 -11.50 17.46 -0.98
N ASN A 210 -12.70 17.66 -1.52
CA ASN A 210 -13.17 18.98 -1.95
C ASN A 210 -13.41 19.92 -0.75
N SER A 211 -13.53 19.40 0.48
CA SER A 211 -13.64 20.24 1.68
C SER A 211 -12.29 20.78 2.17
N LEU A 212 -11.16 20.25 1.69
CA LEU A 212 -9.84 20.74 2.06
C LEU A 212 -9.51 22.04 1.33
N PHE A 213 -8.86 22.97 2.03
CA PHE A 213 -8.36 24.22 1.44
C PHE A 213 -7.50 23.97 0.18
N LYS A 214 -6.73 22.88 0.21
CA LYS A 214 -5.92 22.43 -0.92
C LYS A 214 -5.96 20.92 -1.04
N ARG A 215 -6.21 20.44 -2.26
CA ARG A 215 -6.15 19.02 -2.60
C ARG A 215 -4.74 18.45 -2.32
N PRO A 216 -4.63 17.30 -1.61
CA PRO A 216 -3.35 16.61 -1.43
C PRO A 216 -2.70 16.25 -2.76
N PHE A 217 -1.39 16.45 -2.85
CA PHE A 217 -0.61 16.17 -4.04
C PHE A 217 -0.44 14.66 -4.30
N TRP A 218 -0.47 13.84 -3.24
CA TRP A 218 -0.23 12.40 -3.32
C TRP A 218 -1.52 11.59 -3.39
N THR A 219 -1.61 10.65 -4.34
CA THR A 219 -2.81 9.82 -4.51
C THR A 219 -3.18 9.04 -3.25
N PHE A 220 -2.22 8.40 -2.59
CA PHE A 220 -2.50 7.62 -1.38
C PHE A 220 -2.83 8.52 -0.18
N ALA A 221 -2.28 9.73 -0.11
CA ALA A 221 -2.66 10.71 0.92
C ALA A 221 -4.13 11.08 0.82
N LYS A 222 -4.56 11.41 -0.40
CA LYS A 222 -5.94 11.72 -0.73
C LYS A 222 -6.87 10.57 -0.34
N ASN A 223 -6.50 9.35 -0.71
CA ASN A 223 -7.34 8.19 -0.41
C ASN A 223 -7.43 7.94 1.10
N SER A 224 -6.31 7.90 1.82
CA SER A 224 -6.30 7.67 3.27
C SER A 224 -7.12 8.72 4.02
N TYR A 225 -6.98 10.01 3.66
CA TYR A 225 -7.78 11.09 4.24
C TYR A 225 -9.27 10.88 3.92
N GLY A 226 -9.65 10.87 2.63
CA GLY A 226 -11.07 10.85 2.26
C GLY A 226 -11.79 9.57 2.68
N PHE A 227 -11.09 8.43 2.70
CA PHE A 227 -11.61 7.16 3.21
C PHE A 227 -11.93 7.24 4.72
N SER A 228 -10.96 7.68 5.51
CA SER A 228 -11.09 7.68 6.97
C SER A 228 -12.10 8.72 7.46
N THR A 229 -12.07 9.93 6.90
CA THR A 229 -12.98 11.01 7.30
C THR A 229 -14.41 10.72 6.86
N TYR A 230 -14.61 10.18 5.66
CA TYR A 230 -15.94 9.78 5.19
C TYR A 230 -16.58 8.76 6.12
N LEU A 231 -15.85 7.69 6.47
CA LEU A 231 -16.41 6.63 7.31
C LEU A 231 -16.72 7.13 8.72
N ALA A 232 -15.85 7.96 9.30
CA ALA A 232 -16.05 8.52 10.63
C ALA A 232 -17.26 9.47 10.67
N GLU A 233 -17.36 10.45 9.77
CA GLU A 233 -18.46 11.42 9.74
C GLU A 233 -19.83 10.78 9.45
N ASN A 234 -19.85 9.63 8.76
CA ASN A 234 -21.07 8.92 8.42
C ASN A 234 -21.41 7.78 9.41
N ASN A 235 -20.76 7.75 10.58
CA ASN A 235 -20.99 6.77 11.65
C ASN A 235 -20.93 5.31 11.13
N LYS A 236 -19.96 5.02 10.26
CA LYS A 236 -19.75 3.69 9.67
C LYS A 236 -18.68 2.86 10.39
N ILE A 237 -17.91 3.51 11.26
CA ILE A 237 -16.82 2.96 12.05
C ILE A 237 -16.85 3.61 13.44
N ASP A 238 -16.28 2.92 14.41
CA ASP A 238 -16.15 3.35 15.81
C ASP A 238 -14.75 3.92 16.10
N GLY A 239 -13.77 3.63 15.23
CA GLY A 239 -12.41 4.12 15.35
C GLY A 239 -11.56 3.94 14.09
N ILE A 240 -10.38 4.54 14.08
CA ILE A 240 -9.38 4.41 13.01
C ILE A 240 -8.12 3.78 13.58
N VAL A 241 -7.63 2.75 12.92
CA VAL A 241 -6.27 2.20 13.13
C VAL A 241 -5.43 2.57 11.92
N TYR A 242 -4.46 3.46 12.11
CA TYR A 242 -3.57 3.93 11.05
C TYR A 242 -2.21 3.25 11.14
N ILE A 243 -1.82 2.49 10.11
CA ILE A 243 -0.49 1.89 10.00
C ILE A 243 0.42 2.77 9.15
N SER A 244 1.40 3.37 9.81
CA SER A 244 2.38 4.24 9.19
C SER A 244 3.79 3.67 9.35
N SER A 245 4.63 3.83 8.33
CA SER A 245 6.03 3.44 8.45
C SER A 245 6.88 4.60 8.97
N PHE A 246 7.88 4.30 9.79
CA PHE A 246 8.92 5.28 10.11
C PHE A 246 9.55 5.83 8.81
N ALA A 247 9.94 7.11 8.84
CA ALA A 247 10.43 7.86 7.68
C ALA A 247 9.43 7.95 6.49
N CYS A 248 8.12 7.87 6.73
CA CYS A 248 7.09 8.20 5.75
C CYS A 248 6.66 9.68 5.87
N GLY A 249 7.16 10.52 4.96
CA GLY A 249 6.82 11.96 4.93
C GLY A 249 5.40 12.28 4.45
N ILE A 250 4.73 11.34 3.76
CA ILE A 250 3.33 11.53 3.35
C ILE A 250 2.42 11.38 4.57
N ASP A 251 2.63 10.32 5.33
CA ASP A 251 1.81 10.01 6.51
C ASP A 251 1.94 11.10 7.57
N SER A 252 3.13 11.70 7.75
CA SER A 252 3.32 12.79 8.70
C SER A 252 2.46 14.02 8.42
N VAL A 253 1.99 14.20 7.18
CA VAL A 253 1.04 15.27 6.82
C VAL A 253 -0.39 14.77 6.94
N VAL A 254 -0.68 13.60 6.36
CA VAL A 254 -2.05 13.08 6.25
C VAL A 254 -2.65 12.76 7.61
N ILE A 255 -1.86 12.20 8.52
CA ILE A 255 -2.33 11.88 9.88
C ILE A 255 -2.78 13.14 10.61
N GLU A 256 -2.02 14.23 10.50
CA GLU A 256 -2.38 15.50 11.15
C GLU A 256 -3.62 16.13 10.51
N LEU A 257 -3.79 16.02 9.18
CA LEU A 257 -5.02 16.45 8.51
C LEU A 257 -6.24 15.63 8.98
N ILE A 258 -6.09 14.33 9.20
CA ILE A 258 -7.18 13.49 9.71
C ILE A 258 -7.53 13.88 11.15
N LYS A 259 -6.53 14.12 12.01
CA LYS A 259 -6.75 14.57 13.40
C LYS A 259 -7.47 15.92 13.45
N ASP A 260 -7.01 16.90 12.68
CA ASP A 260 -7.61 18.23 12.60
C ASP A 260 -9.08 18.16 12.14
N LYS A 261 -9.38 17.26 11.20
CA LYS A 261 -10.72 17.05 10.68
C LYS A 261 -11.65 16.30 11.63
N LEU A 262 -11.12 15.32 12.36
CA LEU A 262 -11.86 14.40 13.23
C LEU A 262 -11.46 14.61 14.69
N ASP A 263 -11.79 15.79 15.21
CA ASP A 263 -11.51 16.15 16.60
C ASP A 263 -12.17 15.15 17.57
N ASP A 264 -11.43 14.71 18.58
CA ASP A 264 -11.84 13.70 19.58
C ASP A 264 -12.32 12.33 19.03
N PHE A 265 -12.07 12.01 17.75
CA PHE A 265 -12.42 10.70 17.19
C PHE A 265 -11.34 9.65 17.54
N PRO A 266 -11.71 8.42 17.97
CA PRO A 266 -10.76 7.36 18.27
C PRO A 266 -9.79 7.06 17.11
N LEU A 267 -8.52 7.42 17.29
CA LEU A 267 -7.46 7.22 16.30
C LEU A 267 -6.21 6.62 16.93
N LEU A 268 -5.91 5.37 16.58
CA LEU A 268 -4.66 4.69 16.95
C LEU A 268 -3.66 4.76 15.79
N ILE A 269 -2.48 5.32 16.02
CA ILE A 269 -1.40 5.37 15.02
C ILE A 269 -0.32 4.36 15.37
N LEU A 270 -0.24 3.28 14.60
CA LEU A 270 0.80 2.25 14.72
C LEU A 270 1.94 2.60 13.77
N LYS A 271 3.05 3.10 14.35
CA LYS A 271 4.28 3.36 13.62
C LYS A 271 5.13 2.09 13.61
N ILE A 272 5.51 1.63 12.42
CA ILE A 272 6.30 0.42 12.20
C ILE A 272 7.66 0.74 11.60
N ASP A 273 8.68 -0.01 12.04
CA ASP A 273 10.06 0.01 11.57
C ASP A 273 10.66 -1.41 11.68
N GLU A 274 11.92 -1.59 11.27
CA GLU A 274 12.63 -2.87 11.31
C GLU A 274 12.91 -3.42 12.73
N HIS A 275 12.73 -2.60 13.77
CA HIS A 275 12.98 -2.93 15.17
C HIS A 275 11.71 -3.06 15.99
N THR A 276 10.53 -2.86 15.39
CA THR A 276 9.27 -2.83 16.10
C THR A 276 8.99 -4.21 16.70
N GLY A 277 8.82 -4.25 18.02
CA GLY A 277 8.51 -5.47 18.76
C GLY A 277 7.01 -5.73 18.82
N GLU A 278 6.64 -7.01 18.73
CA GLU A 278 5.24 -7.44 18.70
C GLU A 278 4.48 -7.15 20.01
N ALA A 279 5.11 -7.31 21.17
CA ALA A 279 4.44 -7.12 22.46
C ALA A 279 3.89 -5.69 22.65
N GLY A 280 4.68 -4.67 22.29
CA GLY A 280 4.24 -3.28 22.39
C GLY A 280 3.17 -2.90 21.36
N PHE A 281 3.12 -3.62 20.23
CA PHE A 281 2.06 -3.47 19.24
C PHE A 281 0.73 -4.01 19.77
N ASP A 282 0.77 -5.20 20.39
CA ASP A 282 -0.41 -5.90 20.91
C ASP A 282 -1.05 -5.15 22.08
N THR A 283 -0.26 -4.70 23.06
CA THR A 283 -0.79 -3.93 24.20
C THR A 283 -1.49 -2.64 23.76
N ARG A 284 -1.04 -2.02 22.67
CA ARG A 284 -1.69 -0.81 22.13
C ARG A 284 -3.00 -1.11 21.42
N LEU A 285 -3.10 -2.25 20.74
CA LEU A 285 -4.35 -2.72 20.15
C LEU A 285 -5.37 -3.07 21.24
N GLU A 286 -4.94 -3.78 22.29
CA GLU A 286 -5.78 -4.12 23.44
C GLU A 286 -6.31 -2.87 24.13
N ALA A 287 -5.43 -1.91 24.46
CA ALA A 287 -5.84 -0.66 25.07
C ALA A 287 -6.80 0.17 24.19
N PHE A 288 -6.62 0.13 22.87
CA PHE A 288 -7.53 0.77 21.93
C PHE A 288 -8.89 0.07 21.88
N SER A 289 -8.92 -1.26 21.90
CA SER A 289 -10.14 -2.05 21.98
C SER A 289 -10.95 -1.70 23.24
N ASP A 290 -10.30 -1.71 24.41
CA ASP A 290 -10.93 -1.33 25.68
C ASP A 290 -11.53 0.08 25.65
N MET A 291 -10.82 1.02 25.03
CA MET A 291 -11.29 2.39 24.87
C MET A 291 -12.54 2.47 23.99
N LEU A 292 -12.57 1.76 22.85
CA LEU A 292 -13.73 1.70 21.96
C LEU A 292 -14.94 1.07 22.68
N GLU A 293 -14.73 -0.03 23.39
CA GLU A 293 -15.81 -0.69 24.15
C GLU A 293 -16.41 0.24 25.20
N ARG A 294 -15.58 0.95 25.97
CA ARG A 294 -16.04 1.93 26.96
C ARG A 294 -16.85 3.05 26.30
N ARG A 295 -16.41 3.57 25.17
CA ARG A 295 -17.13 4.64 24.46
C ARG A 295 -18.48 4.17 23.90
N CYS A 296 -18.61 2.89 23.55
CA CYS A 296 -19.88 2.33 23.06
C CYS A 296 -20.84 1.89 24.17
N VAL A 297 -20.33 1.44 25.32
CA VAL A 297 -21.16 1.07 26.50
C VAL A 297 -21.62 2.32 27.23
N THR A 298 -20.77 3.33 27.31
CA THR A 298 -21.05 4.61 27.94
C THR A 298 -21.58 5.57 26.88
N TYR A 299 -22.90 5.65 26.70
CA TYR A 299 -23.55 6.83 26.11
C TYR A 299 -23.33 8.04 27.05
N GLU A 300 -22.09 8.50 27.20
CA GLU A 300 -21.78 9.78 27.82
C GLU A 300 -21.75 10.82 26.72
N ASN A 301 -22.88 11.51 26.57
CA ASN A 301 -22.91 12.82 25.97
C ASN A 301 -21.83 13.69 26.65
N ASN A 302 -20.93 14.25 25.85
CA ASN A 302 -20.10 15.42 26.18
C ASN A 302 -19.30 15.35 27.49
N LEU A 303 -18.12 14.71 27.48
CA LEU A 303 -17.00 15.19 28.29
C LEU A 303 -15.71 15.13 27.48
N SER A 304 -15.23 16.31 27.09
CA SER A 304 -13.90 16.53 26.53
C SER A 304 -12.84 15.99 27.50
N SER A 305 -12.00 15.07 27.05
CA SER A 305 -10.79 14.71 27.78
C SER A 305 -9.66 15.65 27.37
N SER A 306 -9.72 16.88 27.88
CA SER A 306 -8.57 17.79 27.93
C SER A 306 -7.74 17.46 29.18
N TRP A 307 -6.65 16.71 29.01
CA TRP A 307 -5.49 16.68 29.91
C TRP A 307 -4.22 16.49 29.10
#